data_AF-A0A931LRX2-F1
#
_entry.id   AF-A0A931LRX2-F1
#
_cell.length_a   1.000
_cell.length_b   1.000
_cell.length_c   1.000
_cell.angle_alpha   90.00
_cell.angle_beta   90.00
_cell.angle_gamma   90.00
#
_symmetry.space_group_name_H-M   'P 1'
#
loop_
_entity.id
_entity.type
_entity.pdbx_description
1 polymer ?
#
loop_
_entity_poly.entity_id
_entity_poly.type
_entity_poly.pdbx_seq_one_letter_code
_entity_poly.pdbx_strand_id
1 'polypeptide(L)'
;MGLRGRSALEVARSMATRVLLGVRDRRENVAVASMPPVEERQTELIVFYGHYEELIETLCDAAQLGPSANLEREYQRLRTWIKDNYPNLRRFVVAFLRYSAEDAEQGLAFGASADAFEALVAPPTVEAFLRSDDGGMISRIQRTREALMLYGEHLRHLAAKA
;
A
#
# COMPACT_ATOMS: atom_id res chain seq x y z
N MET A 1 20.56 7.63 31.24
CA MET A 1 20.87 7.65 29.79
C MET A 1 21.20 6.23 29.36
N GLY A 2 20.25 5.50 28.77
CA GLY A 2 20.46 4.11 28.34
C GLY A 2 20.15 3.99 26.86
N LEU A 3 21.18 4.02 26.02
CA LEU A 3 21.10 3.61 24.62
C LEU A 3 20.93 2.08 24.60
N ARG A 4 19.68 1.60 24.59
CA ARG A 4 19.37 0.20 24.30
C ARG A 4 19.78 -0.07 22.85
N GLY A 5 20.90 -0.78 22.68
CA GLY A 5 21.33 -1.29 21.38
C GLY A 5 20.28 -2.23 20.82
N ARG A 6 19.85 -1.97 19.58
CA ARG A 6 19.04 -2.89 18.79
C ARG A 6 19.77 -4.23 18.70
N SER A 7 19.07 -5.34 18.93
CA SER A 7 19.72 -6.66 18.92
C SER A 7 20.18 -7.01 17.50
N ALA A 8 21.25 -7.79 17.35
CA ALA A 8 21.74 -8.25 16.05
C ALA A 8 20.65 -8.99 15.24
N LEU A 9 19.69 -9.61 15.92
CA LEU A 9 18.52 -10.25 15.33
C LEU A 9 17.54 -9.25 14.68
N GLU A 10 17.31 -8.09 15.29
CA GLU A 10 16.47 -7.03 14.70
C GLU A 10 17.13 -6.41 13.48
N VAL A 11 18.45 -6.23 13.52
CA VAL A 11 19.22 -5.72 12.37
C VAL A 11 19.18 -6.71 11.22
N ALA A 12 19.43 -8.00 11.48
CA ALA A 12 19.38 -9.05 10.46
C ALA A 12 17.97 -9.20 9.85
N ARG A 13 16.92 -9.12 10.68
CA ARG A 13 15.52 -9.15 10.22
C ARG A 13 15.19 -7.95 9.34
N SER A 14 15.56 -6.73 9.77
CA SER A 14 15.37 -5.51 8.99
C SER A 14 16.11 -5.55 7.64
N MET A 15 17.33 -6.11 7.60
CA MET A 15 18.08 -6.29 6.36
C MET A 15 17.44 -7.32 5.43
N ALA A 16 17.01 -8.46 5.95
CA ALA A 16 16.32 -9.48 5.16
C ALA A 16 15.01 -8.94 4.54
N THR A 17 14.24 -8.17 5.31
CA THR A 17 13.02 -7.50 4.85
C THR A 17 13.30 -6.53 3.70
N ARG A 18 14.35 -5.70 3.81
CA ARG A 18 14.75 -4.78 2.72
C ARG A 18 15.21 -5.52 1.46
N VAL A 19 15.90 -6.65 1.62
CA VAL A 19 16.34 -7.48 0.49
C VAL A 19 15.15 -8.11 -0.22
N LEU A 20 14.16 -8.62 0.51
CA LEU A 20 12.94 -9.20 -0.09
C LEU A 20 12.14 -8.18 -0.89
N LEU A 21 11.96 -6.97 -0.34
CA LEU A 21 11.31 -5.86 -1.05
C LEU A 21 12.09 -5.48 -2.32
N GLY A 22 13.42 -5.36 -2.22
CA GLY A 22 14.27 -5.03 -3.37
C GLY A 22 14.31 -6.09 -4.48
N VAL A 23 14.17 -7.38 -4.15
CA VAL A 23 14.12 -8.47 -5.13
C VAL A 23 12.77 -8.49 -5.86
N ARG A 24 11.66 -8.22 -5.16
CA ARG A 24 10.32 -8.14 -5.77
C ARG A 24 10.24 -7.02 -6.82
N ASP A 25 10.76 -5.84 -6.48
CA ASP A 25 10.74 -4.67 -7.36
C ASP A 25 11.62 -4.83 -8.62
N ARG A 26 12.72 -5.58 -8.53
CA ARG A 26 13.60 -5.82 -9.69
C ARG A 26 12.94 -6.68 -10.77
N ARG A 27 11.96 -7.51 -10.41
CA ARG A 27 11.18 -8.33 -11.37
C ARG A 27 10.08 -7.55 -12.07
N GLU A 28 9.49 -6.55 -11.41
CA GLU A 28 8.39 -5.76 -11.98
C GLU A 28 8.87 -4.68 -12.98
N ASN A 29 10.15 -4.33 -12.95
CA ASN A 29 10.78 -3.38 -13.90
C ASN A 29 10.99 -3.92 -15.33
N VAL A 30 10.54 -5.14 -15.65
CA VAL A 30 10.79 -5.81 -16.95
C VAL A 30 9.52 -5.88 -17.79
N ALA A 31 9.02 -4.74 -18.30
CA ALA A 31 8.03 -4.68 -19.38
C ALA A 31 7.94 -3.27 -20.01
N VAL A 32 9.01 -2.82 -20.66
CA VAL A 32 9.06 -1.50 -21.33
C VAL A 32 8.36 -1.51 -22.71
N ALA A 33 7.86 -2.66 -23.18
CA ALA A 33 7.44 -2.82 -24.58
C ALA A 33 6.06 -2.23 -24.95
N SER A 34 5.22 -1.86 -23.98
CA SER A 34 3.91 -1.24 -24.27
C SER A 34 3.34 -0.55 -23.02
N MET A 35 3.88 0.63 -22.70
CA MET A 35 3.27 1.49 -21.69
C MET A 35 1.95 2.07 -22.24
N PRO A 36 0.84 2.01 -21.47
CA PRO A 36 -0.41 2.65 -21.87
C PRO A 36 -0.22 4.17 -22.08
N PRO A 37 -1.06 4.80 -22.91
CA PRO A 37 -1.14 6.25 -23.04
C PRO A 37 -1.21 6.96 -21.68
N VAL A 38 -0.71 8.20 -21.63
CA VAL A 38 -0.75 9.00 -20.39
C VAL A 38 -2.19 9.21 -19.92
N GLU A 39 -3.13 9.44 -20.85
CA GLU A 39 -4.55 9.64 -20.54
C GLU A 39 -5.17 8.41 -19.86
N GLU A 40 -4.96 7.21 -20.43
CA GLU A 40 -5.44 5.95 -19.81
C GLU A 40 -4.90 5.77 -18.39
N ARG A 41 -3.62 6.08 -18.18
CA ARG A 41 -3.00 6.02 -16.83
C ARG A 41 -3.58 7.04 -15.86
N GLN A 42 -3.95 8.23 -16.34
CA GLN A 42 -4.63 9.24 -15.52
C GLN A 42 -6.02 8.77 -15.12
N THR A 43 -6.79 8.19 -16.04
CA THR A 43 -8.10 7.61 -15.75
C THR A 43 -7.99 6.47 -14.73
N GLU A 44 -7.05 5.54 -14.93
CA GLU A 44 -6.79 4.44 -14.00
C GLU A 44 -6.45 4.97 -12.60
N LEU A 45 -5.58 5.98 -12.50
CA LEU A 45 -5.22 6.61 -11.24
C LEU A 45 -6.43 7.25 -10.54
N ILE A 46 -7.29 7.96 -11.27
CA ILE A 46 -8.49 8.61 -10.70
C ILE A 46 -9.44 7.56 -10.13
N VAL A 47 -9.73 6.50 -10.88
CA VAL A 47 -10.62 5.42 -10.44
C VAL A 47 -10.05 4.70 -9.22
N PHE A 48 -8.75 4.41 -9.24
CA PHE A 48 -8.07 3.79 -8.10
C PHE A 48 -8.09 4.69 -6.86
N TYR A 49 -7.79 5.98 -7.01
CA TYR A 49 -7.80 6.93 -5.90
C TYR A 49 -9.20 7.02 -5.26
N GLY A 50 -10.27 7.01 -6.05
CA GLY A 50 -11.64 7.00 -5.54
C GLY A 50 -11.94 5.80 -4.63
N HIS A 51 -11.72 4.57 -5.12
CA HIS A 51 -11.91 3.35 -4.32
C HIS A 51 -10.98 3.29 -3.11
N TYR A 52 -9.76 3.81 -3.26
CA TYR A 52 -8.80 3.88 -2.17
C TYR A 52 -9.28 4.82 -1.05
N GLU A 53 -9.86 5.98 -1.37
CA GLU A 53 -10.43 6.89 -0.37
C GLU A 53 -11.66 6.29 0.33
N GLU A 54 -12.53 5.59 -0.41
CA GLU A 54 -13.65 4.82 0.18
C GLU A 54 -13.16 3.76 1.19
N LEU A 55 -12.01 3.11 0.90
CA LEU A 55 -11.40 2.15 1.82
C LEU A 55 -10.91 2.84 3.09
N ILE A 56 -10.26 4.00 2.96
CA ILE A 56 -9.80 4.76 4.13
C ILE A 56 -10.98 5.17 5.00
N GLU A 57 -12.05 5.70 4.40
CA GLU A 57 -13.24 6.11 5.13
C GLU A 57 -13.82 4.93 5.92
N THR A 58 -13.96 3.77 5.27
CA THR A 58 -14.43 2.53 5.91
C THR A 58 -13.54 2.11 7.10
N LEU A 59 -12.22 2.18 6.94
CA LEU A 59 -11.26 1.81 8.00
C LEU A 59 -11.28 2.82 9.16
N CYS A 60 -11.38 4.11 8.86
CA CYS A 60 -11.51 5.17 9.86
C CYS A 60 -12.81 5.04 10.66
N ASP A 61 -13.94 4.82 9.97
CA ASP A 61 -15.23 4.59 10.61
C ASP A 61 -15.20 3.37 11.52
N ALA A 62 -14.57 2.27 11.06
CA ALA A 62 -14.38 1.08 11.87
C ALA A 62 -13.50 1.32 13.09
N ALA A 63 -12.43 2.12 12.96
CA ALA A 63 -11.58 2.48 14.09
C ALA A 63 -12.31 3.35 15.13
N GLN A 64 -13.24 4.20 14.67
CA GLN A 64 -14.00 5.11 15.56
C GLN A 64 -15.22 4.44 16.20
N LEU A 65 -15.97 3.64 15.45
CA LEU A 65 -17.27 3.09 15.84
C LEU A 65 -17.21 1.61 16.21
N GLY A 66 -16.11 0.93 15.90
CA GLY A 66 -15.96 -0.51 15.99
C GLY A 66 -16.45 -1.25 14.74
N PRO A 67 -16.14 -2.55 14.61
CA PRO A 67 -16.56 -3.36 13.48
C PRO A 67 -18.10 -3.53 13.46
N SER A 68 -18.69 -3.41 12.27
CA SER A 68 -20.10 -3.70 12.03
C SER A 68 -20.28 -4.52 10.76
N ALA A 69 -21.41 -5.21 10.61
CA ALA A 69 -21.68 -6.02 9.42
C ALA A 69 -21.67 -5.19 8.12
N ASN A 70 -22.06 -3.91 8.19
CA ASN A 70 -22.02 -3.00 7.04
C ASN A 70 -20.59 -2.61 6.68
N LEU A 71 -19.78 -2.24 7.67
CA LEU A 71 -18.37 -1.89 7.47
C LEU A 71 -17.55 -3.10 6.99
N GLU A 72 -17.83 -4.29 7.51
CA GLU A 72 -17.19 -5.52 7.07
C GLU A 72 -17.49 -5.81 5.60
N ARG A 73 -18.77 -5.73 5.19
CA ARG A 73 -19.15 -5.93 3.79
C ARG A 73 -18.45 -4.93 2.87
N GLU A 74 -18.40 -3.67 3.29
CA GLU A 74 -17.78 -2.60 2.50
C GLU A 74 -16.26 -2.78 2.41
N TYR A 75 -15.62 -3.11 3.52
CA TYR A 75 -14.21 -3.48 3.56
C TYR A 75 -13.92 -4.64 2.63
N GLN A 76 -14.71 -5.73 2.63
CA GLN A 76 -14.47 -6.86 1.73
C GLN A 76 -14.57 -6.49 0.25
N ARG A 77 -15.57 -5.67 -0.11
CA ARG A 77 -15.75 -5.16 -1.47
C ARG A 77 -14.51 -4.40 -1.93
N LEU A 78 -14.09 -3.42 -1.13
CA LEU A 78 -12.98 -2.53 -1.42
C LEU A 78 -11.64 -3.25 -1.38
N ARG A 79 -11.43 -4.11 -0.38
CA ARG A 79 -10.25 -4.98 -0.25
C ARG A 79 -10.06 -5.84 -1.49
N THR A 80 -11.12 -6.51 -1.96
CA THR A 80 -11.07 -7.34 -3.17
C THR A 80 -10.71 -6.50 -4.38
N TRP A 81 -11.41 -5.37 -4.56
CA TRP A 81 -11.16 -4.46 -5.68
C TRP A 81 -9.72 -3.94 -5.69
N ILE A 82 -9.20 -3.47 -4.56
CA ILE A 82 -7.83 -2.96 -4.44
C ILE A 82 -6.82 -4.07 -4.73
N LYS A 83 -7.02 -5.29 -4.22
CA LYS A 83 -6.10 -6.41 -4.49
C LYS A 83 -6.04 -6.79 -5.97
N ASP A 84 -7.17 -6.71 -6.67
CA ASP A 84 -7.25 -7.06 -8.09
C ASP A 84 -6.66 -5.96 -9.00
N ASN A 85 -6.78 -4.69 -8.61
CA ASN A 85 -6.40 -3.55 -9.44
C ASN A 85 -5.01 -2.96 -9.09
N TYR A 86 -4.59 -3.07 -7.83
CA TYR A 86 -3.32 -2.51 -7.39
C TYR A 86 -2.10 -3.03 -8.15
N PRO A 87 -1.96 -4.33 -8.51
CA PRO A 87 -0.77 -4.81 -9.24
C PRO A 87 -0.51 -4.05 -10.55
N ASN A 88 -1.56 -3.66 -11.27
CA ASN A 88 -1.45 -2.92 -12.53
C ASN A 88 -1.00 -1.47 -12.32
N LEU A 89 -1.43 -0.85 -11.21
CA LEU A 89 -1.01 0.49 -10.84
C LEU A 89 0.39 0.50 -10.17
N ARG A 90 0.69 -0.53 -9.38
CA ARG A 90 1.91 -0.68 -8.58
C ARG A 90 3.15 -0.50 -9.42
N ARG A 91 3.21 -1.10 -10.61
CA ARG A 91 4.37 -0.97 -11.54
C ARG A 91 4.75 0.48 -11.85
N PHE A 92 3.82 1.44 -11.72
CA PHE A 92 4.08 2.86 -11.92
C PHE A 92 4.27 3.61 -10.60
N VAL A 93 3.52 3.25 -9.56
CA VAL A 93 3.53 3.93 -8.26
C VAL A 93 4.70 3.51 -7.38
N VAL A 94 5.29 2.34 -7.63
CA VAL A 94 6.37 1.74 -6.82
C VAL A 94 7.58 2.67 -6.66
N ALA A 95 7.88 3.48 -7.68
CA ALA A 95 8.97 4.46 -7.63
C ALA A 95 8.73 5.61 -6.64
N PHE A 96 7.48 5.84 -6.22
CA PHE A 96 7.07 6.89 -5.30
C PHE A 96 6.74 6.35 -3.90
N LEU A 97 6.78 5.03 -3.69
CA LEU A 97 6.48 4.41 -2.41
C LEU A 97 7.63 4.56 -1.42
N ARG A 98 7.28 4.95 -0.18
CA ARG A 98 8.18 4.89 0.97
C ARG A 98 7.97 3.58 1.71
N TYR A 99 8.86 2.62 1.51
CA TYR A 99 8.82 1.32 2.18
C TYR A 99 9.09 1.42 3.68
N SER A 100 8.31 0.68 4.47
CA SER A 100 8.59 0.42 5.89
C SER A 100 8.81 -1.07 6.13
N ALA A 101 9.71 -1.41 7.06
CA ALA A 101 9.88 -2.79 7.51
C ALA A 101 8.63 -3.29 8.25
N GLU A 102 7.88 -2.41 8.90
CA GLU A 102 6.66 -2.73 9.64
C GLU A 102 5.55 -3.22 8.71
N ASP A 103 5.38 -2.58 7.53
CA ASP A 103 4.39 -3.02 6.53
C ASP A 103 4.72 -4.42 6.01
N ALA A 104 6.00 -4.66 5.73
CA ALA A 104 6.46 -5.94 5.24
C ALA A 104 6.29 -7.04 6.30
N GLU A 105 6.58 -6.75 7.58
CA GLU A 105 6.34 -7.67 8.69
C GLU A 105 4.86 -7.96 8.91
N GLN A 106 4.00 -6.94 8.85
CA GLN A 106 2.54 -7.12 8.92
C GLN A 106 2.06 -7.98 7.76
N GLY A 107 2.49 -7.71 6.52
CA GLY A 107 2.15 -8.53 5.36
C GLY A 107 2.56 -9.98 5.52
N LEU A 108 3.76 -10.23 6.06
CA LEU A 108 4.25 -11.59 6.31
C LEU A 108 3.36 -12.36 7.29
N ALA A 109 2.74 -11.68 8.27
CA ALA A 109 1.72 -12.31 9.15
C ALA A 109 0.48 -12.79 8.37
N PHE A 110 0.25 -12.24 7.18
CA PHE A 110 -0.84 -12.62 6.26
C PHE A 110 -0.35 -13.36 5.01
N GLY A 111 0.92 -13.80 4.99
CA GLY A 111 1.47 -14.75 4.00
C GLY A 111 2.45 -14.16 2.98
N ALA A 112 2.59 -12.83 2.86
CA ALA A 112 3.53 -12.23 1.91
C ALA A 112 3.99 -10.85 2.35
N SER A 113 5.27 -10.52 2.13
CA SER A 113 5.80 -9.17 2.36
C SER A 113 4.97 -8.13 1.60
N ALA A 114 4.49 -7.13 2.32
CA ALA A 114 3.60 -6.09 1.82
C ALA A 114 4.28 -4.71 1.77
N ASP A 115 3.91 -3.90 0.78
CA ASP A 115 4.06 -2.44 0.86
C ASP A 115 2.90 -1.79 1.65
N ALA A 116 2.90 -0.46 1.74
CA ALA A 116 1.89 0.26 2.52
C ALA A 116 0.46 0.08 2.02
N PHE A 117 0.23 -0.06 0.70
CA PHE A 117 -1.10 -0.35 0.17
C PHE A 117 -1.53 -1.75 0.54
N GLU A 118 -0.65 -2.71 0.29
CA GLU A 118 -0.90 -4.12 0.56
C GLU A 118 -1.14 -4.37 2.04
N ALA A 119 -0.45 -3.66 2.93
CA ALA A 119 -0.65 -3.76 4.37
C ALA A 119 -2.06 -3.31 4.80
N LEU A 120 -2.67 -2.32 4.13
CA LEU A 120 -4.03 -1.86 4.43
C LEU A 120 -5.10 -2.92 4.08
N VAL A 121 -4.80 -3.76 3.09
CA VAL A 121 -5.73 -4.80 2.58
C VAL A 121 -5.29 -6.23 2.89
N ALA A 122 -4.17 -6.41 3.59
CA ALA A 122 -3.68 -7.74 3.97
C ALA A 122 -4.65 -8.44 4.93
N PRO A 123 -5.12 -7.79 6.02
CA PRO A 123 -6.05 -8.43 6.96
C PRO A 123 -7.32 -8.94 6.26
N PRO A 124 -7.82 -10.13 6.63
CA PRO A 124 -8.97 -10.71 5.95
C PRO A 124 -10.30 -10.14 6.42
N THR A 125 -10.36 -9.37 7.51
CA THR A 125 -11.57 -8.75 8.06
C THR A 125 -11.24 -7.41 8.73
N VAL A 126 -12.25 -6.57 8.97
CA VAL A 126 -12.09 -5.32 9.73
C VAL A 126 -11.62 -5.61 11.15
N GLU A 127 -12.16 -6.64 11.79
CA GLU A 127 -11.73 -7.04 13.13
C GLU A 127 -10.25 -7.47 13.15
N ALA A 128 -9.81 -8.24 12.14
CA ALA A 128 -8.40 -8.60 12.00
C ALA A 128 -7.53 -7.37 11.77
N PHE A 129 -7.99 -6.43 10.95
CA PHE A 129 -7.31 -5.16 10.71
C PHE A 129 -7.10 -4.40 12.01
N LEU A 130 -8.16 -4.11 12.76
CA LEU A 130 -8.11 -3.32 14.00
C LEU A 130 -7.27 -3.99 15.08
N ARG A 131 -7.29 -5.33 15.19
CA ARG A 131 -6.42 -6.06 16.14
C ARG A 131 -4.95 -6.01 15.76
N SER A 132 -4.65 -5.95 14.46
CA SER A 132 -3.29 -5.88 13.96
C SER A 132 -2.75 -4.46 13.84
N ASP A 133 -3.61 -3.44 13.94
CA ASP A 133 -3.19 -2.05 13.84
C ASP A 133 -2.44 -1.63 15.11
N ASP A 134 -1.15 -1.39 14.93
CA ASP A 134 -0.19 -0.94 15.94
C ASP A 134 -0.11 0.60 16.03
N GLY A 135 -1.14 1.30 15.54
CA GLY A 135 -1.13 2.75 15.32
C GLY A 135 -0.46 3.16 14.01
N GLY A 136 -0.02 2.18 13.19
CA GLY A 136 0.60 2.42 11.89
C GLY A 136 -0.38 2.81 10.79
N MET A 137 -1.69 2.61 10.96
CA MET A 137 -2.73 2.93 9.96
C MET A 137 -2.58 4.33 9.37
N ILE A 138 -2.52 5.36 10.20
CA ILE A 138 -2.44 6.76 9.72
C ILE A 138 -1.16 7.00 8.93
N SER A 139 -0.03 6.44 9.37
CA SER A 139 1.24 6.55 8.65
C SER A 139 1.18 5.84 7.30
N ARG A 140 0.56 4.66 7.22
CA ARG A 140 0.34 3.92 5.97
C ARG A 140 -0.49 4.78 5.01
N ILE A 141 -1.63 5.30 5.46
CA ILE A 141 -2.53 6.17 4.68
C ILE A 141 -1.80 7.40 4.13
N GLN A 142 -0.98 8.06 4.95
CA GLN A 142 -0.23 9.24 4.52
C GLN A 142 0.77 8.89 3.42
N ARG A 143 1.54 7.82 3.59
CA ARG A 143 2.55 7.39 2.62
C ARG A 143 1.95 6.93 1.28
N THR A 144 0.82 6.23 1.31
CA THR A 144 0.10 5.81 0.11
C THR A 144 -0.55 6.99 -0.61
N ARG A 145 -1.17 7.95 0.11
CA ARG A 145 -1.69 9.19 -0.49
C ARG A 145 -0.58 10.01 -1.15
N GLU A 146 0.56 10.17 -0.47
CA GLU A 146 1.72 10.86 -1.01
C GLU A 146 2.21 10.19 -2.31
N ALA A 147 2.30 8.86 -2.34
CA ALA A 147 2.72 8.13 -3.53
C ALA A 147 1.76 8.32 -4.73
N LEU A 148 0.44 8.29 -4.51
CA LEU A 148 -0.54 8.54 -5.58
C LEU A 148 -0.48 9.99 -6.07
N MET A 149 -0.27 10.94 -5.16
CA MET A 149 -0.13 12.35 -5.50
C MET A 149 1.09 12.59 -6.38
N LEU A 150 2.26 12.07 -5.99
CA LEU A 150 3.50 12.19 -6.74
C LEU A 150 3.40 11.51 -8.11
N TYR A 151 2.75 10.35 -8.19
CA TYR A 151 2.48 9.71 -9.47
C TYR A 151 1.54 10.55 -10.34
N GLY A 152 0.48 11.13 -9.78
CA GLY A 152 -0.40 12.06 -10.49
C GLY A 152 0.31 13.31 -11.00
N GLU A 153 1.23 13.88 -10.22
CA GLU A 153 2.11 14.97 -10.66
C GLU A 153 3.01 14.55 -11.82
N HIS A 154 3.60 13.36 -11.74
CA HIS A 154 4.41 12.80 -12.80
C HIS A 154 3.61 12.65 -14.10
N LEU A 155 2.38 12.13 -14.05
CA LEU A 155 1.51 12.01 -15.22
C LEU A 155 1.15 13.36 -15.82
N ARG A 156 0.89 14.39 -15.00
CA ARG A 156 0.64 15.76 -15.48
C ARG A 156 1.86 16.32 -16.22
N HIS A 157 3.06 16.08 -15.71
CA HIS A 157 4.30 16.51 -16.36
C HIS A 157 4.53 15.80 -17.70
N LEU A 158 4.20 14.51 -17.79
CA LEU A 158 4.25 13.77 -19.05
C LEU A 158 3.25 14.31 -20.07
N ALA A 159 2.01 14.59 -19.66
CA ALA A 159 0.98 15.15 -20.53
C ALA A 159 1.35 16.53 -21.07
N ALA A 160 1.99 17.37 -20.26
CA ALA A 160 2.43 18.71 -20.67
C ALA A 160 3.60 18.70 -21.67
N LYS A 161 4.28 17.57 -21.84
CA LYS A 161 5.41 17.38 -22.76
C LYS A 161 5.04 16.61 -24.04
N ALA A 162 3.82 16.08 -24.09
CA ALA A 162 3.27 15.40 -25.26
C ALA A 162 2.71 16.42 -26.26
#